data_AF-A0A257LJU1-F1
#
_entry.id   AF-A0A257LJU1-F1
#
_cell.length_a   1.000
_cell.length_b   1.000
_cell.length_c   1.000
_cell.angle_alpha   90.00
_cell.angle_beta   90.00
_cell.angle_gamma   90.00
#
_symmetry.space_group_name_H-M   'P 1'
#
loop_
_entity.id
_entity.type
_entity.pdbx_description
1 polymer ?
#
loop_
_entity_poly.entity_id
_entity_poly.type
_entity_poly.pdbx_seq_one_letter_code
_entity_poly.pdbx_strand_id
1 'polypeptide(L)'
;MAASAVLKSANGPRIERVLALAGDPAAPAWLHRALLDGVQRFVPRSPDGEVLTAVIPVEPKTLLAMAAAKDSPDAARATQLLASLKWPGKPGLKTAAVVPLTPAEQALFDQGAAQFATLCAACHQPTGQGLAGLAPPLVNSRWALGDERILARIVLAGKTQENMTMPAMKAVLTDEAIAGVLTYIRRSWGHEAGAVAPKVVADARAAVATREEPWNDEDLAQLQRMFSPRRGGKRREAGTQ
;
A
#
# COMPACT_ATOMS: atom_id res chain seq x y z
N MET A 1 -6.90 7.90 19.06
CA MET A 1 -7.02 6.56 18.46
C MET A 1 -7.82 6.55 17.16
N ALA A 2 -8.98 7.23 17.10
CA ALA A 2 -9.83 7.26 15.90
C ALA A 2 -9.16 7.80 14.62
N ALA A 3 -8.46 8.93 14.67
CA ALA A 3 -7.82 9.51 13.48
C ALA A 3 -6.73 8.61 12.86
N SER A 4 -5.92 7.94 13.68
CA SER A 4 -4.92 6.96 13.20
C SER A 4 -5.59 5.74 12.55
N ALA A 5 -6.68 5.22 13.13
CA ALA A 5 -7.44 4.11 12.56
C ALA A 5 -8.09 4.49 11.22
N VAL A 6 -8.58 5.73 11.10
CA VAL A 6 -9.16 6.26 9.85
C VAL A 6 -8.09 6.42 8.77
N LEU A 7 -6.90 6.94 9.11
CA LEU A 7 -5.78 7.00 8.17
C LEU A 7 -5.33 5.62 7.72
N LYS A 8 -5.24 4.65 8.64
CA LYS A 8 -4.94 3.24 8.34
C LYS A 8 -5.99 2.57 7.44
N SER A 9 -7.23 3.06 7.44
CA SER A 9 -8.28 2.51 6.58
C SER A 9 -8.08 2.82 5.08
N ALA A 10 -7.22 3.78 4.74
CA ALA A 10 -6.99 4.26 3.37
C ALA A 10 -8.29 4.67 2.63
N ASN A 11 -9.39 4.93 3.34
CA ASN A 11 -10.63 5.40 2.75
C ASN A 11 -10.57 6.93 2.60
N GLY A 12 -10.30 7.40 1.38
CA GLY A 12 -10.14 8.83 1.06
C GLY A 12 -11.26 9.72 1.61
N PRO A 13 -12.54 9.46 1.28
CA PRO A 13 -13.66 10.25 1.80
C PRO A 13 -13.75 10.28 3.33
N ARG A 14 -13.46 9.15 3.99
CA ARG A 14 -13.47 9.07 5.47
C ARG A 14 -12.30 9.84 6.07
N ILE A 15 -11.13 9.77 5.45
CA ILE A 15 -9.94 10.54 5.84
C ILE A 15 -10.24 12.03 5.72
N GLU A 16 -10.71 12.48 4.55
CA GLU A 16 -11.07 13.90 4.35
C GLU A 16 -12.10 14.37 5.36
N ARG A 17 -13.17 13.60 5.60
CA ARG A 17 -14.23 14.00 6.55
C ARG A 17 -13.70 14.14 7.98
N VAL A 18 -12.86 13.22 8.43
CA VAL A 18 -12.29 13.28 9.79
C VAL A 18 -11.25 14.38 9.92
N LEU A 19 -10.43 14.60 8.88
CA LEU A 19 -9.51 15.73 8.84
C LEU A 19 -10.28 17.06 8.80
N ALA A 20 -11.36 17.16 8.03
CA ALA A 20 -12.16 18.38 7.88
C ALA A 20 -12.84 18.79 9.20
N LEU A 21 -13.37 17.85 9.97
CA LEU A 21 -13.97 18.11 11.29
C LEU A 21 -12.99 18.76 12.28
N ALA A 22 -11.70 18.45 12.14
CA ALA A 22 -10.65 19.01 12.97
C ALA A 22 -9.96 20.23 12.33
N GLY A 23 -10.39 20.65 11.14
CA GLY A 23 -9.91 21.84 10.44
C GLY A 23 -10.88 23.01 10.51
N ASP A 24 -12.04 22.83 11.14
CA ASP A 24 -13.00 23.90 11.41
C ASP A 24 -12.33 24.95 12.32
N PRO A 25 -12.27 26.25 11.95
CA PRO A 25 -11.76 27.30 12.81
C PRO A 25 -12.47 27.41 14.17
N ALA A 26 -13.72 26.93 14.25
CA ALA A 26 -14.50 26.86 15.49
C ALA A 26 -14.19 25.62 16.33
N ALA A 27 -13.36 24.69 15.85
CA ALA A 27 -13.01 23.49 16.58
C ALA A 27 -12.16 23.82 17.84
N PRO A 28 -12.40 23.12 18.96
CA PRO A 28 -11.66 23.38 20.18
C PRO A 28 -10.22 22.88 20.07
N ALA A 29 -9.28 23.55 20.74
CA ALA A 29 -7.84 23.24 20.69
C ALA A 29 -7.47 21.79 21.09
N TRP A 30 -8.31 21.09 21.86
CA TRP A 30 -8.10 19.67 22.16
C TRP A 30 -8.32 18.78 20.93
N LEU A 31 -9.24 19.17 20.02
CA LEU A 31 -9.56 18.40 18.82
C LEU A 31 -8.42 18.52 17.79
N HIS A 32 -7.84 19.72 17.62
CA HIS A 32 -6.63 19.93 16.81
C HIS A 32 -5.47 19.06 17.31
N ARG A 33 -5.20 19.06 18.62
CA ARG A 33 -4.16 18.22 19.22
C ARG A 33 -4.43 16.73 19.02
N ALA A 34 -5.66 16.29 19.22
CA ALA A 34 -6.05 14.89 19.01
C ALA A 34 -5.88 14.44 17.54
N LEU A 35 -6.11 15.35 16.58
CA LEU A 35 -5.85 15.12 15.16
C LEU A 35 -4.35 14.92 14.91
N LEU A 36 -3.51 15.88 15.32
CA LEU A 36 -2.07 15.83 15.11
C LEU A 36 -1.44 14.60 15.77
N ASP A 37 -1.87 14.25 16.98
CA ASP A 37 -1.47 13.02 17.67
C ASP A 37 -1.90 11.76 16.90
N GLY A 38 -3.05 11.81 16.24
CA GLY A 38 -3.54 10.72 15.38
C GLY A 38 -2.69 10.53 14.13
N VAL A 39 -2.33 11.62 13.46
CA VAL A 39 -1.43 11.60 12.30
C VAL A 39 -0.05 11.12 12.71
N GLN A 40 0.49 11.61 13.83
CA GLN A 40 1.80 11.18 14.33
C GLN A 40 1.86 9.67 14.61
N ARG A 41 0.80 9.08 15.16
CA ARG A 41 0.71 7.62 15.40
C ARG A 41 0.50 6.80 14.14
N PHE A 42 0.01 7.43 13.06
CA PHE A 42 -0.13 6.78 11.76
C PHE A 42 1.22 6.68 11.03
N VAL A 43 2.08 7.68 11.19
CA VAL A 43 3.42 7.69 10.58
C VAL A 43 4.28 6.57 11.19
N PRO A 44 4.76 5.59 10.39
CA PRO A 44 5.55 4.48 10.89
C PRO A 44 6.94 4.96 11.36
N ARG A 45 7.55 4.20 12.26
CA ARG A 45 8.92 4.41 12.73
C ARG A 45 9.76 3.16 12.51
N SER A 46 11.05 3.33 12.24
CA SER A 46 12.01 2.23 12.22
C SER A 46 12.21 1.66 13.63
N PRO A 47 12.78 0.44 13.76
CA PRO A 47 13.16 -0.10 15.08
C PRO A 47 14.09 0.82 15.87
N ASP A 48 14.92 1.60 15.16
CA ASP A 48 15.85 2.58 15.74
C ASP A 48 15.18 3.93 16.06
N GLY A 49 13.86 4.04 15.85
CA GLY A 49 13.05 5.20 16.20
C GLY A 49 12.95 6.30 15.13
N GLU A 50 13.58 6.12 13.97
CA GLU A 50 13.53 7.08 12.86
C GLU A 50 12.12 7.18 12.27
N VAL A 51 11.71 8.40 11.91
CA VAL A 51 10.41 8.65 11.27
C VAL A 51 10.47 8.22 9.81
N LEU A 52 9.63 7.25 9.45
CA LEU A 52 9.49 6.78 8.07
C LEU A 52 8.37 7.55 7.35
N THR A 53 8.30 7.41 6.04
CA THR A 53 7.23 8.05 5.26
C THR A 53 5.96 7.21 5.27
N ALA A 54 4.82 7.84 5.54
CA ALA A 54 3.50 7.23 5.36
C ALA A 54 2.80 7.76 4.11
N VAL A 55 2.06 6.91 3.40
CA VAL A 55 1.28 7.28 2.23
C VAL A 55 -0.17 7.41 2.62
N ILE A 56 -0.81 8.50 2.20
CA ILE A 56 -2.26 8.70 2.30
C ILE A 56 -2.83 8.91 0.89
N PRO A 57 -4.05 8.42 0.61
CA PRO A 57 -4.61 8.44 -0.75
C PRO A 57 -5.16 9.81 -1.18
N VAL A 58 -5.23 10.77 -0.25
CA VAL A 58 -5.87 12.07 -0.46
C VAL A 58 -5.00 13.19 0.09
N GLU A 59 -5.13 14.37 -0.52
CA GLU A 59 -4.48 15.58 -0.02
C GLU A 59 -5.04 15.97 1.36
N PRO A 60 -4.19 16.14 2.38
CA PRO A 60 -4.62 16.46 3.74
C PRO A 60 -4.87 17.97 3.88
N LYS A 61 -5.93 18.49 3.24
CA LYS A 61 -6.24 19.95 3.17
C LYS A 61 -6.24 20.64 4.52
N THR A 62 -6.84 20.03 5.54
CA THR A 62 -6.81 20.56 6.91
C THR A 62 -5.39 20.72 7.44
N LEU A 63 -4.55 19.70 7.27
CA LEU A 63 -3.19 19.74 7.80
C LEU A 63 -2.34 20.78 7.07
N LEU A 64 -2.57 20.98 5.77
CA LEU A 64 -1.99 22.06 4.97
C LEU A 64 -2.44 23.44 5.49
N ALA A 65 -3.74 23.62 5.76
CA ALA A 65 -4.28 24.85 6.32
C ALA A 65 -3.70 25.16 7.71
N MET A 66 -3.61 24.15 8.59
CA MET A 66 -2.98 24.28 9.91
C MET A 66 -1.50 24.67 9.80
N ALA A 67 -0.76 24.09 8.85
CA ALA A 67 0.64 24.43 8.61
C ALA A 67 0.83 25.86 8.08
N ALA A 68 -0.14 26.37 7.32
CA ALA A 68 -0.12 27.73 6.78
C ALA A 68 -0.54 28.82 7.80
N ALA A 69 -1.21 28.43 8.90
CA ALA A 69 -1.70 29.35 9.92
C ALA A 69 -0.57 29.85 10.82
N LYS A 70 0.08 30.96 10.43
CA LYS A 70 1.27 31.53 11.09
C LYS A 70 1.12 31.80 12.59
N ASP A 71 -0.09 32.11 13.05
CA ASP A 71 -0.38 32.46 14.44
C ASP A 71 -0.84 31.27 15.31
N SER A 72 -0.84 30.06 14.75
CA SER A 72 -1.26 28.86 15.46
C SER A 72 -0.07 28.14 16.12
N PRO A 73 -0.16 27.75 17.41
CA PRO A 73 0.86 26.92 18.06
C PRO A 73 1.00 25.53 17.40
N ASP A 74 0.02 25.13 16.60
CA ASP A 74 -0.02 23.83 15.92
C ASP A 74 0.69 23.83 14.56
N ALA A 75 1.03 25.01 14.00
CA ALA A 75 1.53 25.13 12.62
C ALA A 75 2.88 24.42 12.38
N ALA A 76 3.81 24.55 13.32
CA ALA A 76 5.11 23.88 13.25
C ALA A 76 4.95 22.35 13.26
N ARG A 77 4.06 21.85 14.12
CA ARG A 77 3.79 20.41 14.24
C ARG A 77 3.08 19.86 13.01
N ALA A 78 2.12 20.61 12.46
CA ALA A 78 1.46 20.26 11.19
C ALA A 78 2.48 20.18 10.04
N THR A 79 3.41 21.14 9.95
CA THR A 79 4.48 21.16 8.95
C THR A 79 5.39 19.92 9.05
N GLN A 80 5.80 19.57 10.27
CA GLN A 80 6.63 18.37 10.50
C GLN A 80 5.92 17.08 10.10
N LEU A 81 4.62 16.97 10.41
CA LEU A 81 3.83 15.80 10.03
C LEU A 81 3.63 15.73 8.51
N LEU A 82 3.36 16.85 7.85
CA LEU A 82 3.27 16.91 6.38
C LEU A 82 4.56 16.44 5.71
N ALA A 83 5.73 16.75 6.26
CA ALA A 83 7.01 16.26 5.72
C ALA A 83 7.11 14.73 5.70
N SER A 84 6.45 14.07 6.66
CA SER A 84 6.45 12.61 6.83
C SER A 84 5.32 11.90 6.07
N LEU A 85 4.49 12.65 5.35
CA LEU A 85 3.36 12.14 4.57
C LEU A 85 3.62 12.27 3.05
N LYS A 86 3.17 11.26 2.30
CA LYS A 86 3.08 11.27 0.83
C LYS A 86 1.62 11.17 0.43
N TRP A 87 1.21 11.96 -0.57
CA TRP A 87 -0.10 11.88 -1.20
C TRP A 87 0.04 12.25 -2.69
N PRO A 88 -0.89 11.82 -3.56
CA PRO A 88 -0.88 12.18 -4.97
C PRO A 88 -0.85 13.70 -5.16
N GLY A 89 0.09 14.22 -5.95
CA GLY A 89 0.18 15.66 -6.27
C GLY A 89 0.89 16.53 -5.23
N LYS A 90 1.51 15.97 -4.18
CA LYS A 90 2.29 16.76 -3.20
C LYS A 90 3.42 17.57 -3.87
N PRO A 91 3.45 18.90 -3.73
CA PRO A 91 4.54 19.72 -4.28
C PRO A 91 5.91 19.33 -3.73
N GLY A 92 6.91 19.23 -4.61
CA GLY A 92 8.30 18.92 -4.24
C GLY A 92 8.58 17.45 -3.88
N LEU A 93 7.58 16.56 -4.01
CA LEU A 93 7.82 15.13 -3.90
C LEU A 93 8.56 14.67 -5.17
N LYS A 94 9.83 14.28 -5.03
CA LYS A 94 10.51 13.46 -6.05
C LYS A 94 9.90 12.06 -5.99
N THR A 95 8.68 11.90 -6.49
CA THR A 95 8.25 10.58 -6.96
C THR A 95 9.19 10.21 -8.10
N ALA A 96 9.68 8.98 -8.12
CA ALA A 96 10.16 8.45 -9.39
C ALA A 96 9.00 8.66 -10.35
N ALA A 97 9.20 9.44 -11.42
CA ALA A 97 8.14 9.74 -12.36
C ALA A 97 7.49 8.40 -12.75
N VAL A 98 6.17 8.30 -12.58
CA VAL A 98 5.42 7.10 -12.94
C VAL A 98 5.81 6.76 -14.37
N VAL A 99 6.52 5.65 -14.56
CA VAL A 99 6.89 5.21 -15.91
C VAL A 99 5.56 4.88 -16.61
N PRO A 100 5.23 5.56 -17.72
CA PRO A 100 4.02 5.26 -18.47
C PRO A 100 4.04 3.78 -18.89
N LEU A 101 2.89 3.13 -18.87
CA LEU A 101 2.78 1.78 -19.41
C LEU A 101 3.10 1.82 -20.91
N THR A 102 3.89 0.86 -21.37
CA THR A 102 4.01 0.58 -22.80
C THR A 102 2.65 0.14 -23.36
N PRO A 103 2.43 0.20 -24.69
CA PRO A 103 1.18 -0.28 -25.28
C PRO A 103 0.82 -1.72 -24.90
N ALA A 104 1.82 -2.60 -24.79
CA ALA A 104 1.62 -3.98 -24.38
C ALA A 104 1.18 -4.09 -22.91
N GLU A 105 1.81 -3.32 -22.02
CA GLU A 105 1.42 -3.29 -20.61
C GLU A 105 0.06 -2.61 -20.39
N GLN A 106 -0.29 -1.64 -21.23
CA GLN A 106 -1.63 -1.01 -21.21
C GLN A 106 -2.70 -2.02 -21.62
N ALA A 107 -2.47 -2.80 -22.69
CA ALA A 107 -3.39 -3.88 -23.06
C ALA A 107 -3.52 -4.93 -21.94
N LEU A 108 -2.42 -5.25 -21.26
CA LEU A 108 -2.41 -6.14 -20.11
C LEU A 108 -3.21 -5.55 -18.92
N PHE A 109 -3.07 -4.25 -18.66
CA PHE A 109 -3.86 -3.51 -17.67
C PHE A 109 -5.35 -3.56 -17.97
N ASP A 110 -5.75 -3.30 -19.23
CA ASP A 110 -7.16 -3.27 -19.64
C ASP A 110 -7.81 -4.66 -19.52
N GLN A 111 -7.09 -5.71 -19.93
CA GLN A 111 -7.52 -7.10 -19.70
C GLN A 111 -7.62 -7.41 -18.21
N GLY A 112 -6.65 -6.96 -17.43
CA GLY A 112 -6.63 -7.08 -15.97
C GLY A 112 -7.84 -6.44 -15.30
N ALA A 113 -8.26 -5.27 -15.77
CA ALA A 113 -9.45 -4.58 -15.26
C ALA A 113 -10.72 -5.41 -15.45
N ALA A 114 -10.89 -6.03 -16.62
CA ALA A 114 -12.02 -6.93 -16.89
C ALA A 114 -12.00 -8.16 -15.97
N GLN A 115 -10.84 -8.82 -15.84
CA GLN A 115 -10.69 -9.98 -14.96
C GLN A 115 -10.93 -9.62 -13.49
N PHE A 116 -10.43 -8.46 -13.04
CA PHE A 116 -10.66 -7.95 -11.69
C PHE A 116 -12.16 -7.74 -11.43
N ALA A 117 -12.88 -7.12 -12.37
CA ALA A 117 -14.31 -6.88 -12.25
C ALA A 117 -15.10 -8.20 -12.10
N THR A 118 -14.72 -9.24 -12.83
CA THR A 118 -15.41 -10.55 -12.80
C THR A 118 -15.07 -11.38 -11.57
N LEU A 119 -13.81 -11.44 -11.15
CA LEU A 119 -13.35 -12.43 -10.17
C LEU A 119 -12.91 -11.85 -8.82
N CYS A 120 -12.44 -10.60 -8.80
CA CYS A 120 -11.83 -10.02 -7.61
C CYS A 120 -12.74 -9.01 -6.92
N ALA A 121 -13.52 -8.26 -7.70
CA ALA A 121 -14.33 -7.14 -7.21
C ALA A 121 -15.48 -7.59 -6.31
N ALA A 122 -15.95 -8.83 -6.41
CA ALA A 122 -16.99 -9.37 -5.51
C ALA A 122 -16.57 -9.29 -4.03
N CYS A 123 -15.28 -9.52 -3.76
CA CYS A 123 -14.73 -9.47 -2.40
C CYS A 123 -13.97 -8.15 -2.16
N HIS A 124 -13.05 -7.78 -3.06
CA HIS A 124 -12.20 -6.60 -2.89
C HIS A 124 -12.86 -5.27 -3.26
N GLN A 125 -14.11 -5.32 -3.74
CA GLN A 125 -14.90 -4.20 -4.25
C GLN A 125 -14.33 -3.58 -5.54
N PRO A 126 -15.17 -2.99 -6.41
CA PRO A 126 -14.70 -2.26 -7.59
C PRO A 126 -13.72 -1.13 -7.24
N THR A 127 -13.87 -0.54 -6.05
CA THR A 127 -13.03 0.53 -5.53
C THR A 127 -11.72 0.04 -4.90
N GLY A 128 -11.50 -1.28 -4.81
CA GLY A 128 -10.32 -1.86 -4.15
C GLY A 128 -10.27 -1.67 -2.63
N GLN A 129 -11.31 -1.09 -2.02
CA GLN A 129 -11.35 -0.82 -0.58
C GLN A 129 -11.62 -2.06 0.26
N GLY A 130 -11.96 -3.18 -0.37
CA GLY A 130 -12.36 -4.39 0.33
C GLY A 130 -13.69 -4.24 1.07
N LEU A 131 -14.01 -5.25 1.85
CA LEU A 131 -15.19 -5.28 2.71
C LEU A 131 -14.77 -5.87 4.06
N ALA A 132 -15.02 -5.14 5.14
CA ALA A 132 -14.61 -5.54 6.48
C ALA A 132 -15.16 -6.93 6.84
N GLY A 133 -14.27 -7.81 7.33
CA GLY A 133 -14.61 -9.19 7.67
C GLY A 133 -14.69 -10.16 6.47
N LEU A 134 -14.57 -9.69 5.24
CA LEU A 134 -14.58 -10.53 4.04
C LEU A 134 -13.25 -10.44 3.26
N ALA A 135 -12.80 -9.24 2.93
CA ALA A 135 -11.57 -9.03 2.18
C ALA A 135 -10.89 -7.71 2.55
N PRO A 136 -9.55 -7.70 2.70
CA PRO A 136 -8.81 -6.48 3.02
C PRO A 136 -8.78 -5.51 1.82
N PRO A 137 -8.51 -4.22 2.09
CA PRO A 137 -8.25 -3.25 1.03
C PRO A 137 -6.99 -3.62 0.23
N LEU A 138 -7.07 -3.46 -1.08
CA LEU A 138 -5.93 -3.49 -2.00
C LEU A 138 -5.28 -2.12 -2.15
N VAL A 139 -6.07 -1.05 -1.94
CA VAL A 139 -5.58 0.34 -1.91
C VAL A 139 -4.50 0.48 -0.82
N ASN A 140 -3.32 0.93 -1.22
CA ASN A 140 -2.12 1.08 -0.38
C ASN A 140 -1.69 -0.20 0.36
N SER A 141 -2.09 -1.37 -0.12
CA SER A 141 -1.69 -2.65 0.48
C SER A 141 -0.19 -2.87 0.34
N ARG A 142 0.48 -3.20 1.45
CA ARG A 142 1.91 -3.55 1.46
C ARG A 142 2.23 -4.72 0.53
N TRP A 143 1.27 -5.62 0.33
CA TRP A 143 1.43 -6.77 -0.55
C TRP A 143 1.20 -6.39 -2.01
N ALA A 144 0.20 -5.55 -2.30
CA ALA A 144 -0.08 -5.08 -3.66
C ALA A 144 1.07 -4.21 -4.22
N LEU A 145 1.62 -3.32 -3.38
CA LEU A 145 2.65 -2.36 -3.78
C LEU A 145 4.08 -2.83 -3.49
N GLY A 146 4.24 -3.96 -2.82
CA GLY A 146 5.53 -4.55 -2.53
C GLY A 146 6.12 -5.31 -3.71
N ASP A 147 6.84 -6.38 -3.39
CA ASP A 147 7.46 -7.28 -4.36
C ASP A 147 6.40 -8.05 -5.16
N GLU A 148 6.38 -7.84 -6.46
CA GLU A 148 5.43 -8.47 -7.39
C GLU A 148 5.49 -10.00 -7.37
N ARG A 149 6.65 -10.58 -7.01
CA ARG A 149 6.82 -12.04 -6.89
C ARG A 149 6.03 -12.59 -5.71
N ILE A 150 5.87 -11.81 -4.64
CA ILE A 150 5.06 -12.18 -3.48
C ILE A 150 3.58 -12.02 -3.83
N LEU A 151 3.21 -10.91 -4.46
CA LEU A 151 1.84 -10.67 -4.89
C LEU A 151 1.32 -11.76 -5.84
N ALA A 152 2.14 -12.19 -6.81
CA ALA A 152 1.80 -13.29 -7.70
C ALA A 152 1.57 -14.60 -6.95
N ARG A 153 2.42 -14.92 -5.97
CA ARG A 153 2.25 -16.13 -5.13
C ARG A 153 0.96 -16.10 -4.31
N ILE A 154 0.58 -14.93 -3.79
CA ILE A 154 -0.70 -14.74 -3.08
C ILE A 154 -1.88 -15.06 -3.98
N VAL A 155 -1.92 -14.52 -5.21
CA VAL A 155 -3.03 -14.79 -6.13
C VAL A 155 -3.05 -16.26 -6.57
N LEU A 156 -1.89 -16.86 -6.83
CA LEU A 156 -1.79 -18.24 -7.29
C LEU A 156 -2.22 -19.25 -6.23
N ALA A 157 -1.78 -19.10 -4.98
CA ALA A 157 -2.02 -20.09 -3.92
C ALA A 157 -3.03 -19.65 -2.85
N GLY A 158 -3.58 -18.43 -2.96
CA GLY A 158 -4.49 -17.88 -1.96
C GLY A 158 -3.76 -17.36 -0.71
N LYS A 159 -4.50 -16.71 0.18
CA LYS A 159 -3.96 -16.19 1.45
C LYS A 159 -5.02 -16.26 2.54
N THR A 160 -4.62 -16.74 3.72
CA THR A 160 -5.42 -16.67 4.93
C THR A 160 -4.90 -15.55 5.84
N GLN A 161 -5.82 -14.83 6.47
CA GLN A 161 -5.54 -13.87 7.53
C GLN A 161 -6.72 -13.84 8.49
N GLU A 162 -6.47 -14.20 9.75
CA GLU A 162 -7.52 -14.30 10.77
C GLU A 162 -8.68 -15.19 10.25
N ASN A 163 -9.90 -14.64 10.17
CA ASN A 163 -11.08 -15.35 9.70
C ASN A 163 -11.38 -15.16 8.20
N MET A 164 -10.45 -14.56 7.45
CA MET A 164 -10.59 -14.32 6.00
C MET A 164 -9.67 -15.25 5.21
N THR A 165 -10.22 -15.89 4.19
CA THR A 165 -9.47 -16.76 3.27
C THR A 165 -9.72 -16.34 1.83
N MET A 166 -8.67 -15.89 1.15
CA MET A 166 -8.67 -15.69 -0.29
C MET A 166 -8.36 -17.02 -0.99
N PRO A 167 -9.24 -17.51 -1.89
CA PRO A 167 -9.00 -18.76 -2.61
C PRO A 167 -7.87 -18.63 -3.63
N ALA A 168 -7.25 -19.77 -3.93
CA ALA A 168 -6.20 -19.89 -4.94
C ALA A 168 -6.77 -19.72 -6.37
N MET A 169 -6.12 -18.90 -7.19
CA MET A 169 -6.51 -18.68 -8.59
C MET A 169 -5.68 -19.50 -9.58
N LYS A 170 -4.72 -20.32 -9.11
CA LYS A 170 -3.83 -21.10 -9.99
C LYS A 170 -4.58 -21.97 -11.01
N ALA A 171 -5.73 -22.54 -10.67
CA ALA A 171 -6.48 -23.39 -11.57
C ALA A 171 -7.44 -22.63 -12.50
N VAL A 172 -7.67 -21.34 -12.24
CA VAL A 172 -8.72 -20.54 -12.89
C VAL A 172 -8.14 -19.58 -13.93
N LEU A 173 -6.98 -18.99 -13.63
CA LEU A 173 -6.39 -17.94 -14.46
C LEU A 173 -5.01 -18.33 -15.02
N THR A 174 -4.77 -17.94 -16.27
CA THR A 174 -3.45 -18.05 -16.93
C THR A 174 -2.45 -17.06 -16.34
N ASP A 175 -1.18 -17.22 -16.69
CA ASP A 175 -0.12 -16.31 -16.24
C ASP A 175 -0.31 -14.90 -16.76
N GLU A 176 -0.72 -14.75 -18.02
CA GLU A 176 -1.07 -13.46 -18.62
C GLU A 176 -2.26 -12.81 -17.92
N ALA A 177 -3.32 -13.57 -17.64
CA ALA A 177 -4.51 -13.04 -16.98
C ALA A 177 -4.21 -12.55 -15.55
N ILE A 178 -3.42 -13.32 -14.79
CA ILE A 178 -2.97 -12.89 -13.46
C ILE A 178 -2.06 -11.66 -13.59
N ALA A 179 -1.10 -11.66 -14.51
CA ALA A 179 -0.21 -10.51 -14.73
C ALA A 179 -0.99 -9.23 -15.05
N GLY A 180 -2.07 -9.34 -15.84
CA GLY A 180 -3.06 -8.29 -16.06
C GLY A 180 -3.69 -7.80 -14.78
N VAL A 181 -4.30 -8.68 -13.99
CA VAL A 181 -4.95 -8.30 -12.72
C VAL A 181 -3.96 -7.61 -11.77
N LEU A 182 -2.74 -8.13 -11.66
CA LEU A 182 -1.71 -7.54 -10.79
C LEU A 182 -1.26 -6.16 -11.28
N THR A 183 -1.09 -6.00 -12.60
CA THR A 183 -0.79 -4.70 -13.23
C THR A 183 -1.92 -3.71 -12.98
N TYR A 184 -3.18 -4.13 -13.16
CA TYR A 184 -4.36 -3.32 -12.86
C TYR A 184 -4.37 -2.84 -11.41
N ILE A 185 -4.19 -3.75 -10.45
CA ILE A 185 -4.13 -3.42 -9.02
C ILE A 185 -3.00 -2.42 -8.72
N ARG A 186 -1.83 -2.59 -9.32
CA ARG A 186 -0.63 -1.76 -9.10
C ARG A 186 -0.65 -0.39 -9.78
N ARG A 187 -1.60 -0.18 -10.70
CA ARG A 187 -1.78 1.05 -11.47
C ARG A 187 -3.13 1.74 -11.22
N SER A 188 -3.96 1.17 -10.36
CA SER A 188 -5.27 1.71 -9.98
C SER A 188 -5.21 2.51 -8.68
N TRP A 189 -6.24 3.31 -8.42
CA TRP A 189 -6.44 4.00 -7.14
C TRP A 189 -5.29 4.92 -6.70
N GLY A 190 -4.59 5.52 -7.68
CA GLY A 190 -3.44 6.38 -7.44
C GLY A 190 -2.14 5.62 -7.17
N HIS A 191 -2.12 4.31 -7.38
CA HIS A 191 -0.89 3.53 -7.32
C HIS A 191 0.01 3.82 -8.53
N GLU A 192 1.31 3.80 -8.27
CA GLU A 192 2.35 4.18 -9.22
C GLU A 192 3.36 3.04 -9.45
N ALA A 193 3.03 1.82 -9.00
CA ALA A 193 3.93 0.68 -9.08
C ALA A 193 4.04 0.14 -10.51
N GLY A 194 5.16 -0.52 -10.83
CA GLY A 194 5.41 -1.08 -12.16
C GLY A 194 4.41 -2.17 -12.56
N ALA A 195 4.25 -2.37 -13.87
CA ALA A 195 3.51 -3.51 -14.41
C ALA A 195 4.18 -4.82 -14.01
N VAL A 196 3.39 -5.90 -13.96
CA VAL A 196 3.89 -7.25 -13.68
C VAL A 196 3.96 -8.02 -14.97
N ALA A 197 5.14 -8.54 -15.31
CA ALA A 197 5.32 -9.33 -16.52
C ALA A 197 4.73 -10.75 -16.34
N PRO A 198 4.14 -11.37 -17.39
CA PRO A 198 3.66 -12.76 -17.34
C PRO A 198 4.70 -13.76 -16.85
N LYS A 199 5.97 -13.57 -17.22
CA LYS A 199 7.08 -14.41 -16.75
C LYS A 199 7.21 -14.45 -15.22
N VAL A 200 6.95 -13.33 -14.53
CA VAL A 200 6.99 -13.28 -13.06
C VAL A 200 5.94 -14.20 -12.45
N VAL A 201 4.76 -14.24 -13.07
CA VAL A 201 3.67 -15.11 -12.65
C VAL A 201 3.99 -16.57 -12.97
N ALA A 202 4.54 -16.87 -14.15
CA ALA A 202 4.96 -18.22 -14.51
C ALA A 202 6.01 -18.78 -13.54
N ASP A 203 7.03 -17.98 -13.21
CA ASP A 203 8.07 -18.37 -12.23
C ASP A 203 7.46 -18.55 -10.83
N ALA A 204 6.52 -17.69 -10.44
CA ALA A 204 5.78 -17.82 -9.19
C ALA A 204 4.91 -19.08 -9.16
N ARG A 205 4.25 -19.43 -10.28
CA ARG A 205 3.41 -20.63 -10.43
C ARG A 205 4.23 -21.90 -10.26
N ALA A 206 5.37 -21.98 -10.93
CA ALA A 206 6.29 -23.09 -10.76
C ALA A 206 6.74 -23.22 -9.29
N ALA A 207 7.06 -22.10 -8.63
CA ALA A 207 7.48 -22.09 -7.24
C ALA A 207 6.38 -22.49 -6.23
N VAL A 208 5.10 -22.47 -6.62
CA VAL A 208 3.97 -22.85 -5.75
C VAL A 208 3.20 -24.06 -6.27
N ALA A 209 3.75 -24.79 -7.24
CA ALA A 209 3.05 -25.88 -7.92
C ALA A 209 2.50 -26.92 -6.94
N THR A 210 3.33 -27.32 -5.96
CA THR A 210 3.00 -28.29 -4.92
C THR A 210 2.37 -27.68 -3.67
N ARG A 211 2.17 -26.36 -3.63
CA ARG A 211 1.55 -25.69 -2.48
C ARG A 211 0.03 -25.84 -2.56
N GLU A 212 -0.53 -26.46 -1.53
CA GLU A 212 -1.99 -26.63 -1.36
C GLU A 212 -2.57 -25.66 -0.35
N GLU A 213 -1.79 -25.31 0.68
CA GLU A 213 -2.23 -24.40 1.73
C GLU A 213 -2.12 -22.92 1.31
N PRO A 214 -3.10 -22.06 1.66
CA PRO A 214 -2.98 -20.62 1.47
C PRO A 214 -1.78 -20.04 2.20
N TRP A 215 -1.26 -18.90 1.72
CA TRP A 215 -0.22 -18.17 2.44
C TRP A 215 -0.75 -17.57 3.74
N ASN A 216 0.03 -17.62 4.82
CA ASN A 216 -0.23 -16.82 6.03
C ASN A 216 0.78 -15.65 6.13
N ASP A 217 0.63 -14.78 7.13
CA ASP A 217 1.52 -13.62 7.28
C ASP A 217 2.97 -14.00 7.62
N GLU A 218 3.20 -15.10 8.33
CA GLU A 218 4.55 -15.58 8.67
C GLU A 218 5.29 -16.07 7.42
N ASP A 219 4.61 -16.88 6.59
CA ASP A 219 5.18 -17.38 5.34
C ASP A 219 5.59 -16.22 4.41
N LEU A 220 4.72 -15.21 4.28
CA LEU A 220 4.98 -14.06 3.42
C LEU A 220 6.11 -13.18 3.99
N ALA A 221 6.22 -13.06 5.32
CA ALA A 221 7.33 -12.37 5.96
C ALA A 221 8.68 -13.10 5.72
N GLN A 222 8.68 -14.44 5.68
CA GLN A 222 9.85 -15.22 5.29
C GLN A 222 10.24 -14.96 3.83
N LEU A 223 9.28 -15.02 2.89
CA LEU A 223 9.53 -14.67 1.48
C LEU A 223 10.08 -13.25 1.32
N GLN A 224 9.50 -12.28 2.03
CA GLN A 224 9.97 -10.90 1.98
C GLN A 224 11.42 -10.75 2.44
N ARG A 225 11.84 -11.49 3.47
CA ARG A 225 13.25 -11.53 3.90
C ARG A 225 14.15 -12.17 2.86
N MET A 226 13.69 -13.21 2.16
CA MET A 226 14.45 -13.85 1.10
C MET A 226 14.67 -12.95 -0.11
N PHE A 227 13.66 -12.15 -0.47
CA PHE A 227 13.68 -11.25 -1.61
C PHE A 227 14.31 -9.88 -1.32
N SER A 228 14.46 -9.53 -0.04
CA SER A 228 15.14 -8.31 0.37
C SER A 228 16.65 -8.41 0.09
N PRO A 229 17.29 -7.39 -0.51
CA PRO A 229 18.73 -7.36 -0.65
C PRO A 229 19.39 -7.52 0.72
N ARG A 230 20.29 -8.50 0.89
CA ARG A 230 21.13 -8.56 2.09
C ARG A 230 21.91 -7.24 2.16
N ARG A 231 21.65 -6.41 3.16
CA ARG A 231 22.50 -5.24 3.46
C ARG A 231 23.94 -5.74 3.50
N GLY A 232 24.80 -5.18 2.65
CA GLY A 232 26.17 -5.61 2.46
C GLY A 232 26.91 -5.68 3.80
N GLY A 233 27.04 -6.89 4.33
CA GLY A 233 27.99 -7.18 5.39
C GLY A 233 29.37 -7.02 4.78
N LYS A 234 30.13 -6.01 5.22
CA LYS A 234 31.57 -5.93 4.99
C LYS A 234 32.15 -7.30 5.37
N ARG A 235 32.57 -8.06 4.37
CA ARG A 235 33.40 -9.25 4.55
C ARG A 235 34.64 -8.72 5.28
N ARG A 236 34.78 -9.03 6.58
CA ARG A 236 36.06 -8.84 7.26
C ARG A 236 37.02 -9.78 6.54
N GLU A 237 37.91 -9.21 5.74
CA GLU A 237 39.07 -9.92 5.25
C GLU A 237 39.82 -10.43 6.48
N ALA A 238 39.83 -11.75 6.64
CA ALA A 238 40.73 -12.41 7.57
C ALA A 238 42.13 -12.17 7.01
N GLY A 239 42.83 -11.20 7.59
CA GLY A 239 44.25 -11.00 7.37
C GLY A 239 44.99 -12.25 7.83
N THR A 240 45.49 -13.02 6.88
CA THR A 240 46.60 -13.95 7.10
C THR A 240 47.87 -13.15 6.94
N GLN A 241 48.58 -12.96 8.05
CA GLN A 241 50.03 -12.82 8.12
C GLN A 241 50.45 -13.04 9.58
#